data_AF-A0A946GJI6-F1
#
_entry.id   AF-A0A946GJI6-F1
#
_cell.length_a   1.000
_cell.length_b   1.000
_cell.length_c   1.000
_cell.angle_alpha   90.00
_cell.angle_beta   90.00
_cell.angle_gamma   90.00
#
_symmetry.space_group_name_H-M   'P 1'
#
loop_
_entity.id
_entity.type
_entity.pdbx_description
1 polymer ?
#
loop_
_entity_poly.entity_id
_entity_poly.type
_entity_poly.pdbx_seq_one_letter_code
_entity_poly.pdbx_strand_id
1 'polypeptide(L)'
;MTSLKTWKMLASVQYRVALRRMRMQQGWFIRVVLGLMMIYSAFILLTLGFFFDRFSTEVWPNKPVIEVVNQFLLAAFVSLFFVRFLFQKTPRISIVPYLHMPIGRQSLVWFFQGASLFSIHNFYPLLFFIPFWLRYVRIDSGSNEPGMWLLAVGMLLLSSHFANLWLRAMLQRRGGWFYLIMTVFMVTAFVDETAGMGVQQRISTYIFSHILSGDLFSLGLLASFTALTIILSAFHLSRSLRESGA
;
A
#
# COMPACT_ATOMS: atom_id res chain seq x y z
N MET A 1 10.75 22.40 -21.92
CA MET A 1 10.91 20.93 -21.92
C MET A 1 9.52 20.29 -21.92
N THR A 2 9.25 19.32 -22.80
CA THR A 2 7.98 18.58 -22.75
C THR A 2 7.90 17.79 -21.44
N SER A 3 6.71 17.71 -20.83
CA SER A 3 6.47 17.04 -19.54
C SER A 3 7.12 15.64 -19.50
N LEU A 4 7.01 14.88 -20.59
CA LEU A 4 7.58 13.54 -20.71
C LEU A 4 9.12 13.51 -20.64
N LYS A 5 9.82 14.47 -21.25
CA LYS A 5 11.30 14.55 -21.19
C LYS A 5 11.76 14.85 -19.77
N THR A 6 11.05 15.72 -19.06
CA THR A 6 11.33 16.05 -17.65
C THR A 6 11.15 14.84 -16.74
N TRP A 7 10.07 14.07 -16.91
CA TRP A 7 9.83 12.85 -16.12
C TRP A 7 10.91 11.79 -16.35
N LYS A 8 11.28 11.54 -17.61
CA LYS A 8 12.38 10.62 -17.95
C LYS A 8 13.71 11.04 -17.33
N MET A 9 14.03 12.35 -17.38
CA MET A 9 15.22 12.89 -16.74
C MET A 9 15.22 12.66 -15.22
N LEU A 10 14.15 13.03 -14.53
CA LEU A 10 14.04 12.86 -13.07
C LEU A 10 14.11 11.39 -12.66
N ALA A 11 13.45 10.50 -13.40
CA ALA A 11 13.51 9.06 -13.18
C ALA A 11 14.94 8.52 -13.33
N SER A 12 15.67 8.94 -14.37
CA SER A 12 17.06 8.54 -14.58
C SER A 12 17.98 8.98 -13.44
N VAL A 13 17.77 10.20 -12.92
CA VAL A 13 18.52 10.71 -11.77
C VAL A 13 18.22 9.89 -10.52
N GLN A 14 16.95 9.64 -10.22
CA GLN A 14 16.55 8.83 -9.06
C GLN A 14 17.11 7.41 -9.12
N TYR A 15 17.05 6.78 -10.30
CA TYR A 15 17.61 5.44 -10.51
C TYR A 15 19.12 5.41 -10.22
N ARG A 16 19.88 6.36 -10.75
CA ARG A 16 21.33 6.48 -10.50
C ARG A 16 21.64 6.71 -9.01
N VAL A 17 20.86 7.56 -8.33
CA VAL A 17 21.01 7.80 -6.89
C VAL A 17 20.71 6.54 -6.08
N ALA A 18 19.64 5.80 -6.44
CA ALA A 18 19.27 4.55 -5.78
C ALA A 18 20.37 3.49 -5.93
N LEU A 19 20.88 3.26 -7.14
CA LEU A 19 21.99 2.35 -7.41
C LEU A 19 23.24 2.71 -6.60
N ARG A 20 23.60 4.00 -6.56
CA ARG A 20 24.78 4.47 -5.81
C ARG A 20 24.62 4.19 -4.32
N ARG A 21 23.44 4.45 -3.74
CA ARG A 21 23.15 4.14 -2.33
C ARG A 21 23.24 2.65 -2.04
N MET A 22 22.66 1.80 -2.89
CA MET A 22 22.75 0.35 -2.75
C MET A 22 24.20 -0.16 -2.77
N ARG A 23 25.03 0.40 -3.67
CA ARG A 23 26.45 0.00 -3.78
C ARG A 23 27.32 0.52 -2.64
N MET A 24 27.02 1.69 -2.10
CA MET A 24 27.83 2.32 -1.05
C MET A 24 27.45 1.89 0.38
N GLN A 25 26.20 1.49 0.62
CA GLN A 25 25.70 1.28 2.00
C GLN A 25 25.70 -0.18 2.46
N GLN A 26 25.86 -1.17 1.56
CA GLN A 26 25.68 -2.58 1.91
C GLN A 26 26.86 -3.44 1.46
N GLY A 27 27.45 -4.17 2.41
CA GLY A 27 28.43 -5.21 2.12
C GLY A 27 27.85 -6.29 1.21
N TRP A 28 28.70 -6.95 0.42
CA TRP A 28 28.28 -8.03 -0.49
C TRP A 28 27.50 -9.14 0.24
N PHE A 29 27.93 -9.51 1.45
CA PHE A 29 27.28 -10.53 2.27
C PHE A 29 25.83 -10.14 2.61
N ILE A 30 25.60 -8.93 3.11
CA ILE A 30 24.25 -8.43 3.45
C ILE A 30 23.33 -8.45 2.22
N ARG A 31 23.85 -8.11 1.04
CA ARG A 31 23.07 -8.14 -0.21
C ARG A 31 22.63 -9.55 -0.59
N VAL A 32 23.51 -10.54 -0.43
CA VAL A 32 23.19 -11.95 -0.68
C VAL A 32 22.12 -12.43 0.31
N VAL A 33 22.30 -12.17 1.60
CA VAL A 33 21.34 -12.57 2.63
C VAL A 33 19.97 -11.92 2.40
N LEU A 34 19.92 -10.61 2.13
CA LEU A 34 18.66 -9.91 1.83
C LEU A 34 18.00 -10.43 0.55
N GLY A 35 18.79 -10.73 -0.48
CA GLY A 35 18.31 -11.31 -1.74
C GLY A 35 17.66 -12.68 -1.52
N LEU A 36 18.35 -13.57 -0.79
CA LEU A 36 17.82 -14.90 -0.46
C LEU A 36 16.54 -14.81 0.38
N MET A 37 16.53 -13.94 1.39
CA MET A 37 15.34 -13.70 2.23
C MET A 37 14.16 -13.23 1.38
N MET A 38 14.36 -12.30 0.45
CA MET A 38 13.30 -11.83 -0.45
C MET A 38 12.76 -12.92 -1.37
N ILE A 39 13.63 -13.79 -1.90
CA ILE A 39 13.20 -14.92 -2.77
C ILE A 39 12.42 -15.95 -1.95
N TYR A 40 12.95 -16.33 -0.78
CA TYR A 40 12.30 -17.27 0.13
C TYR A 40 10.92 -16.79 0.55
N SER A 41 10.82 -15.52 0.93
CA SER A 41 9.57 -14.93 1.38
C SER A 41 8.58 -14.70 0.22
N ALA A 42 9.07 -14.40 -0.99
CA ALA A 42 8.24 -14.38 -2.20
C ALA A 42 7.67 -15.77 -2.53
N PHE A 43 8.47 -16.82 -2.41
CA PHE A 43 8.01 -18.20 -2.59
C PHE A 43 6.92 -18.58 -1.57
N ILE A 44 7.09 -18.19 -0.30
CA ILE A 44 6.06 -18.39 0.72
C ILE A 44 4.76 -17.65 0.35
N LEU A 45 4.82 -16.38 -0.07
CA LEU A 45 3.61 -15.64 -0.41
C LEU A 45 2.89 -16.22 -1.62
N LEU A 46 3.63 -16.64 -2.65
CA LEU A 46 3.07 -17.28 -3.83
C LEU A 46 2.38 -18.61 -3.48
N THR A 47 3.06 -19.46 -2.70
CA THR A 47 2.51 -20.74 -2.27
C THR A 47 1.34 -20.57 -1.31
N LEU A 48 1.41 -19.63 -0.37
CA LEU A 48 0.32 -19.32 0.55
C LEU A 48 -0.90 -18.78 -0.19
N GLY A 49 -0.70 -17.88 -1.16
CA GLY A 49 -1.80 -17.35 -1.98
C GLY A 49 -2.41 -18.43 -2.87
N PHE A 50 -1.60 -19.31 -3.44
CA PHE A 50 -2.08 -20.40 -4.28
C PHE A 50 -2.73 -21.53 -3.49
N PHE A 51 -2.24 -21.91 -2.31
CA PHE A 51 -2.76 -23.02 -1.49
C PHE A 51 -3.53 -22.54 -0.25
N PHE A 52 -4.14 -21.35 -0.32
CA PHE A 52 -4.83 -20.74 0.81
C PHE A 52 -6.01 -21.59 1.30
N ASP A 53 -6.62 -22.39 0.43
CA ASP A 53 -7.68 -23.34 0.75
C ASP A 53 -7.28 -24.29 1.89
N ARG A 54 -6.08 -24.88 1.82
CA ARG A 54 -5.59 -25.83 2.82
C ARG A 54 -5.50 -25.21 4.22
N PHE A 55 -5.07 -23.97 4.29
CA PHE A 55 -5.01 -23.22 5.56
C PHE A 55 -6.41 -22.79 6.02
N SER A 56 -7.22 -22.29 5.09
CA SER A 56 -8.55 -21.76 5.40
C SER A 56 -9.50 -22.83 5.91
N THR A 57 -9.45 -24.06 5.38
CA THR A 57 -10.36 -25.14 5.80
C THR A 57 -9.98 -25.74 7.16
N GLU A 58 -8.73 -25.66 7.58
CA GLU A 58 -8.30 -26.08 8.93
C GLU A 58 -8.80 -25.12 10.00
N VAL A 59 -8.77 -23.81 9.74
CA VAL A 59 -9.14 -22.78 10.72
C VAL A 59 -10.63 -22.42 10.65
N TRP A 60 -11.20 -22.37 9.44
CA TRP A 60 -12.61 -22.03 9.17
C TRP A 60 -13.25 -23.06 8.23
N PRO A 61 -13.50 -24.30 8.69
CA PRO A 61 -13.97 -25.40 7.83
C PRO A 61 -15.30 -25.13 7.14
N ASN A 62 -16.16 -24.29 7.74
CA ASN A 62 -17.52 -24.04 7.26
C ASN A 62 -17.65 -22.76 6.42
N LYS A 63 -16.54 -22.12 6.03
CA LYS A 63 -16.58 -20.86 5.25
C LYS A 63 -15.90 -21.02 3.89
N PRO A 64 -16.49 -20.50 2.81
CA PRO A 64 -15.82 -20.37 1.53
C PRO A 64 -14.52 -19.56 1.67
N VAL A 65 -13.48 -20.00 0.97
CA VAL A 65 -12.13 -19.42 1.03
C VAL A 65 -12.14 -17.90 0.72
N ILE A 66 -12.97 -17.48 -0.23
CA ILE A 66 -13.12 -16.06 -0.61
C ILE A 66 -13.78 -15.22 0.47
N GLU A 67 -14.75 -15.76 1.21
CA GLU A 67 -15.42 -15.07 2.31
C GLU A 67 -14.46 -14.83 3.47
N VAL A 68 -13.59 -15.80 3.75
CA VAL A 68 -12.53 -15.66 4.76
C VAL A 68 -11.60 -14.51 4.37
N VAL A 69 -11.13 -14.44 3.12
CA VAL A 69 -10.28 -13.33 2.69
C VAL A 69 -11.03 -11.99 2.76
N ASN A 70 -12.28 -11.93 2.29
CA ASN A 70 -13.10 -10.72 2.37
C ASN A 70 -13.29 -10.23 3.81
N GLN A 71 -13.44 -11.14 4.76
CA GLN A 71 -13.55 -10.82 6.18
C GLN A 71 -12.27 -10.17 6.74
N PHE A 72 -11.09 -10.58 6.26
CA PHE A 72 -9.81 -10.13 6.80
C PHE A 72 -9.08 -9.09 5.94
N LEU A 73 -9.62 -8.67 4.79
CA LEU A 73 -8.96 -7.71 3.89
C LEU A 73 -8.66 -6.36 4.55
N LEU A 74 -9.59 -5.76 5.31
CA LEU A 74 -9.30 -4.53 6.05
C LEU A 74 -8.27 -4.75 7.17
N ALA A 75 -8.32 -5.89 7.86
CA ALA A 75 -7.30 -6.26 8.86
C ALA A 75 -5.91 -6.37 8.22
N ALA A 76 -5.85 -6.98 7.02
CA ALA A 76 -4.64 -7.10 6.23
C ALA A 76 -4.13 -5.74 5.75
N PHE A 77 -5.02 -4.82 5.37
CA PHE A 77 -4.66 -3.43 5.07
C PHE A 77 -4.01 -2.72 6.26
N VAL A 78 -4.61 -2.81 7.45
CA VAL A 78 -4.07 -2.21 8.68
C VAL A 78 -2.71 -2.82 9.01
N SER A 79 -2.59 -4.14 8.92
CA SER A 79 -1.33 -4.86 9.14
C SER A 79 -0.26 -4.44 8.14
N LEU A 80 -0.59 -4.38 6.85
CA LEU A 80 0.31 -3.93 5.80
C LEU A 80 0.74 -2.48 6.03
N PHE A 81 -0.19 -1.62 6.45
CA PHE A 81 0.10 -0.25 6.83
C PHE A 81 1.12 -0.19 7.98
N PHE A 82 0.94 -0.96 9.06
CA PHE A 82 1.89 -0.98 10.18
C PHE A 82 3.26 -1.52 9.78
N VAL A 83 3.31 -2.64 9.04
CA VAL A 83 4.57 -3.21 8.53
C VAL A 83 5.28 -2.17 7.65
N ARG A 84 4.56 -1.48 6.77
CA ARG A 84 5.12 -0.37 5.99
C ARG A 84 5.59 0.78 6.88
N PHE A 85 4.86 1.11 7.94
CA PHE A 85 5.25 2.15 8.89
C PHE A 85 6.52 1.79 9.69
N LEU A 86 6.80 0.51 9.91
CA LEU A 86 8.03 0.08 10.58
C LEU A 86 9.20 -0.06 9.61
N PHE A 87 9.01 -0.78 8.50
CA PHE A 87 10.09 -1.22 7.62
C PHE A 87 10.36 -0.29 6.43
N GLN A 88 9.35 0.40 5.91
CA GLN A 88 9.53 1.25 4.72
C GLN A 88 10.24 2.53 5.14
N LYS A 89 11.56 2.60 4.99
CA LYS A 89 12.28 3.88 5.09
C LYS A 89 11.71 4.80 4.01
N THR A 90 10.89 5.78 4.41
CA THR A 90 10.45 6.80 3.47
C THR A 90 11.71 7.42 2.92
N PRO A 91 11.91 7.41 1.59
CA PRO A 91 13.00 8.17 1.04
C PRO A 91 12.74 9.59 1.52
N ARG A 92 13.60 10.11 2.42
CA ARG A 92 13.85 11.54 2.46
C ARG A 92 14.43 11.83 1.10
N ILE A 93 13.55 11.97 0.12
CA ILE A 93 13.86 12.62 -1.12
C ILE A 93 14.32 13.96 -0.60
N SER A 94 15.64 14.18 -0.62
CA SER A 94 16.16 15.53 -0.48
C SER A 94 15.57 16.21 -1.70
N ILE A 95 14.45 16.91 -1.53
CA ILE A 95 13.81 17.60 -2.67
C ILE A 95 14.55 18.90 -2.96
N VAL A 96 15.32 19.39 -1.99
CA VAL A 96 16.20 20.57 -2.09
C VAL A 96 17.06 20.59 -3.37
N PRO A 97 17.76 19.51 -3.77
CA PRO A 97 18.53 19.47 -5.02
C PRO A 97 17.67 19.45 -6.30
N TYR A 98 16.34 19.44 -6.21
CA TYR A 98 15.46 19.56 -7.37
C TYR A 98 14.78 20.94 -7.44
N LEU A 99 14.85 21.73 -6.37
CA LEU A 99 14.22 23.07 -6.33
C LEU A 99 14.93 24.10 -7.22
N HIS A 100 16.22 23.90 -7.53
CA HIS A 100 16.98 24.76 -8.45
C HIS A 100 16.77 24.40 -9.93
N MET A 101 16.11 23.27 -10.22
CA MET A 101 15.79 22.91 -11.61
C MET A 101 14.58 23.74 -12.08
N PRO A 102 14.49 24.09 -13.38
CA PRO A 102 13.36 24.85 -13.94
C PRO A 102 12.12 23.96 -14.12
N ILE A 103 11.67 23.33 -13.03
CA ILE A 103 10.53 22.41 -12.98
C ILE A 103 9.53 22.93 -11.95
N GLY A 104 8.26 23.05 -12.34
CA GLY A 104 7.21 23.49 -11.43
C GLY A 104 7.09 22.58 -10.21
N ARG A 105 6.91 23.17 -9.01
CA ARG A 105 6.77 22.43 -7.74
C ARG A 105 5.64 21.39 -7.80
N GLN A 106 4.52 21.71 -8.45
CA GLN A 106 3.41 20.77 -8.63
C GLN A 106 3.79 19.53 -9.45
N SER A 107 4.60 19.71 -10.51
CA SER A 107 5.11 18.60 -11.30
C SER A 107 6.06 17.71 -10.50
N LEU A 108 6.86 18.30 -9.59
CA LEU A 108 7.69 17.53 -8.66
C LEU A 108 6.84 16.73 -7.67
N VAL A 109 5.76 17.30 -7.13
CA VAL A 109 4.82 16.58 -6.26
C VAL A 109 4.29 15.33 -6.95
N TRP A 110 3.71 15.49 -8.14
CA TRP A 110 3.15 14.37 -8.89
C TRP A 110 4.20 13.35 -9.32
N PHE A 111 5.39 13.82 -9.72
CA PHE A 111 6.51 12.93 -10.04
C PHE A 111 6.91 12.07 -8.85
N PHE A 112 7.10 12.66 -7.66
CA PHE A 112 7.51 11.91 -6.47
C PHE A 112 6.41 10.98 -5.95
N GLN A 113 5.15 11.39 -6.04
CA GLN A 113 4.00 10.50 -5.76
C GLN A 113 4.02 9.30 -6.71
N GLY A 114 4.11 9.52 -8.02
CA GLY A 114 4.17 8.45 -9.01
C GLY A 114 5.40 7.55 -8.85
N ALA A 115 6.57 8.12 -8.63
CA ALA A 115 7.80 7.37 -8.40
C ALA A 115 7.72 6.46 -7.16
N SER A 116 7.00 6.90 -6.12
CA SER A 116 6.81 6.11 -4.90
C SER A 116 5.94 4.86 -5.10
N LEU A 117 5.13 4.83 -6.16
CA LEU A 117 4.33 3.65 -6.52
C LEU A 117 5.20 2.47 -6.97
N PHE A 118 6.37 2.75 -7.56
CA PHE A 118 7.32 1.73 -8.00
C PHE A 118 8.16 1.12 -6.85
N SER A 119 7.72 1.26 -5.60
CA SER A 119 8.36 0.61 -4.46
C SER A 119 8.04 -0.89 -4.42
N ILE A 120 9.03 -1.71 -4.05
CA ILE A 120 8.86 -3.15 -3.84
C ILE A 120 7.68 -3.47 -2.90
N HIS A 121 7.41 -2.62 -1.90
CA HIS A 121 6.32 -2.80 -0.94
C HIS A 121 4.92 -2.78 -1.58
N ASN A 122 4.75 -2.19 -2.77
CA ASN A 122 3.48 -2.21 -3.51
C ASN A 122 3.29 -3.48 -4.32
N PHE A 123 4.38 -4.05 -4.84
CA PHE A 123 4.34 -5.30 -5.59
C PHE A 123 4.35 -6.53 -4.68
N TYR A 124 4.98 -6.42 -3.51
CA TYR A 124 5.19 -7.55 -2.62
C TYR A 124 3.89 -8.22 -2.13
N PRO A 125 2.83 -7.48 -1.71
CA PRO A 125 1.53 -8.08 -1.37
C PRO A 125 0.82 -8.73 -2.57
N LEU A 126 1.09 -8.26 -3.79
CA LEU A 126 0.50 -8.84 -5.01
C LEU A 126 0.99 -10.28 -5.24
N LEU A 127 2.15 -10.67 -4.70
CA LEU A 127 2.63 -12.05 -4.74
C LEU A 127 1.68 -13.01 -4.03
N PHE A 128 0.90 -12.55 -3.06
CA PHE A 128 -0.17 -13.34 -2.45
C PHE A 128 -1.49 -13.18 -3.21
N PHE A 129 -1.91 -11.95 -3.49
CA PHE A 129 -3.24 -11.69 -4.04
C PHE A 129 -3.43 -12.14 -5.50
N ILE A 130 -2.39 -12.09 -6.34
CA ILE A 130 -2.49 -12.54 -7.74
C ILE A 130 -2.76 -14.04 -7.84
N PRO A 131 -1.95 -14.94 -7.24
CA PRO A 131 -2.22 -16.38 -7.32
C PRO A 131 -3.54 -16.74 -6.62
N PHE A 132 -3.87 -16.08 -5.51
CA PHE A 132 -5.16 -16.24 -4.84
C PHE A 132 -6.34 -15.89 -5.78
N TRP A 133 -6.27 -14.72 -6.41
CA TRP A 133 -7.29 -14.25 -7.34
C TRP A 133 -7.47 -15.20 -8.52
N LEU A 134 -6.36 -15.65 -9.12
CA LEU A 134 -6.38 -16.60 -10.24
C LEU A 134 -7.06 -17.91 -9.89
N ARG A 135 -6.88 -18.41 -8.67
CA ARG A 135 -7.38 -19.72 -8.24
C ARG A 135 -8.78 -19.69 -7.63
N TYR A 136 -9.13 -18.66 -6.88
CA TYR A 136 -10.36 -18.66 -6.06
C TYR A 136 -11.38 -17.59 -6.42
N VAL A 137 -10.99 -16.57 -7.18
CA VAL A 137 -11.87 -15.43 -7.51
C VAL A 137 -12.24 -15.43 -8.99
N ARG A 138 -11.28 -15.77 -9.87
CA ARG A 138 -11.46 -15.72 -11.33
C ARG A 138 -12.20 -16.95 -11.89
N ILE A 139 -12.07 -18.10 -11.25
CA ILE A 139 -12.62 -19.36 -11.76
C ILE A 139 -14.16 -19.25 -11.70
N ASP A 140 -14.81 -19.41 -12.85
CA ASP A 140 -16.27 -19.46 -13.08
C ASP A 140 -17.05 -18.16 -13.33
N SER A 141 -16.39 -17.02 -13.43
CA SER A 141 -17.05 -15.76 -13.76
C SER A 141 -16.90 -15.39 -15.25
N GLY A 142 -17.97 -15.51 -16.03
CA GLY A 142 -18.09 -14.85 -17.34
C GLY A 142 -18.29 -13.32 -17.24
N SER A 143 -18.23 -12.77 -16.02
CA SER A 143 -18.53 -11.38 -15.63
C SER A 143 -17.25 -10.58 -15.31
N ASN A 144 -17.39 -9.25 -15.21
CA ASN A 144 -16.31 -8.32 -14.84
C ASN A 144 -16.01 -8.28 -13.33
N GLU A 145 -16.81 -8.98 -12.51
CA GLU A 145 -16.80 -8.94 -11.05
C GLU A 145 -15.46 -9.32 -10.39
N PRO A 146 -14.74 -10.38 -10.82
CA PRO A 146 -13.39 -10.66 -10.29
C PRO A 146 -12.42 -9.51 -10.56
N GLY A 147 -12.56 -8.85 -11.71
CA GLY A 147 -11.72 -7.72 -12.09
C GLY A 147 -11.95 -6.53 -11.14
N MET A 148 -13.20 -6.29 -10.75
CA MET A 148 -13.56 -5.27 -9.75
C MET A 148 -12.97 -5.61 -8.38
N TRP A 149 -13.01 -6.87 -7.97
CA TRP A 149 -12.39 -7.31 -6.71
C TRP A 149 -10.87 -7.11 -6.72
N LEU A 150 -10.19 -7.48 -7.80
CA LEU A 150 -8.73 -7.27 -7.92
C LEU A 150 -8.37 -5.78 -7.94
N LEU A 151 -9.18 -4.97 -8.61
CA LEU A 151 -9.05 -3.50 -8.60
C LEU A 151 -9.22 -2.95 -7.18
N ALA A 152 -10.20 -3.44 -6.42
CA ALA A 152 -10.43 -3.05 -5.04
C ALA A 152 -9.24 -3.39 -4.14
N VAL A 153 -8.68 -4.59 -4.26
CA VAL A 153 -7.42 -4.95 -3.57
C VAL A 153 -6.29 -4.00 -3.98
N GLY A 154 -6.15 -3.68 -5.26
CA GLY A 154 -5.18 -2.69 -5.75
C GLY A 154 -5.36 -1.31 -5.12
N MET A 155 -6.60 -0.82 -5.04
CA MET A 155 -6.97 0.44 -4.39
C MET A 155 -6.63 0.43 -2.90
N LEU A 156 -6.86 -0.70 -2.22
CA LEU A 156 -6.52 -0.90 -0.81
C LEU A 156 -4.99 -0.83 -0.60
N LEU A 157 -4.21 -1.50 -1.46
CA LEU A 157 -2.74 -1.45 -1.43
C LEU A 157 -2.19 -0.03 -1.68
N LEU A 158 -2.79 0.70 -2.63
CA LEU A 158 -2.46 2.10 -2.91
C LEU A 158 -2.81 3.00 -1.72
N SER A 159 -4.00 2.83 -1.15
CA SER A 159 -4.44 3.57 0.03
C SER A 159 -3.46 3.39 1.19
N SER A 160 -2.96 2.17 1.42
CA SER A 160 -2.02 1.91 2.53
C SER A 160 -0.68 2.59 2.29
N HIS A 161 -0.27 2.74 1.02
CA HIS A 161 0.97 3.42 0.63
C HIS A 161 0.88 4.91 0.90
N PHE A 162 -0.16 5.57 0.38
CA PHE A 162 -0.32 7.01 0.52
C PHE A 162 -0.70 7.42 1.95
N ALA A 163 -1.50 6.60 2.65
CA ALA A 163 -1.76 6.79 4.08
C ALA A 163 -0.46 6.72 4.91
N ASN A 164 0.44 5.77 4.60
CA ASN A 164 1.74 5.68 5.27
C ASN A 164 2.61 6.93 5.01
N LEU A 165 2.64 7.43 3.77
CA LEU A 165 3.34 8.68 3.45
C LEU A 165 2.79 9.85 4.24
N TRP A 166 1.46 10.01 4.30
CA TRP A 166 0.79 11.10 5.02
C TRP A 166 0.96 11.01 6.55
N LEU A 167 0.86 9.83 7.15
CA LEU A 167 0.98 9.67 8.60
C LEU A 167 2.40 9.88 9.11
N ARG A 168 3.42 9.43 8.37
CA ARG A 168 4.83 9.72 8.71
C ARG A 168 5.15 11.20 8.65
N ALA A 169 4.62 11.85 7.63
CA ALA A 169 4.63 13.28 7.46
C ALA A 169 3.98 14.01 8.65
N MET A 170 2.84 13.51 9.14
CA MET A 170 2.17 14.03 10.32
C MET A 170 3.01 13.82 11.59
N LEU A 171 3.60 12.64 11.78
CA LEU A 171 4.48 12.35 12.92
C LEU A 171 5.65 13.36 13.01
N GLN A 172 6.28 13.69 11.88
CA GLN A 172 7.42 14.60 11.86
C GLN A 172 7.07 16.05 12.20
N ARG A 173 5.87 16.51 11.88
CA ARG A 173 5.46 17.92 12.03
C ARG A 173 4.55 18.19 13.23
N ARG A 174 3.65 17.24 13.51
CA ARG A 174 2.56 17.34 14.48
C ARG A 174 2.45 16.01 15.22
N GLY A 175 3.54 15.61 15.88
CA GLY A 175 3.64 14.34 16.61
C GLY A 175 2.48 14.12 17.58
N GLY A 176 2.04 15.14 18.30
CA GLY A 176 0.89 15.04 19.22
C GLY A 176 -0.40 14.56 18.55
N TRP A 177 -0.74 15.13 17.38
CA TRP A 177 -1.90 14.68 16.61
C TRP A 177 -1.74 13.26 16.06
N PHE A 178 -0.52 12.90 15.63
CA PHE A 178 -0.23 11.54 15.22
C PHE A 178 -0.48 10.54 16.36
N TYR A 179 0.07 10.80 17.55
CA TYR A 179 -0.12 9.92 18.71
C TYR A 179 -1.58 9.86 19.14
N LEU A 180 -2.32 10.97 19.09
CA LEU A 180 -3.75 11.00 19.39
C LEU A 180 -4.54 10.10 18.42
N ILE A 181 -4.34 10.26 17.10
CA ILE A 181 -5.04 9.45 16.10
C ILE A 181 -4.69 7.96 16.25
N MET A 182 -3.41 7.63 16.42
CA MET A 182 -2.97 6.23 16.62
C MET A 182 -3.54 5.63 17.91
N THR A 183 -3.61 6.41 19.00
CA THR A 183 -4.18 5.95 20.27
C THR A 183 -5.68 5.68 20.12
N VAL A 184 -6.42 6.62 19.54
CA VAL A 184 -7.86 6.42 19.28
C VAL A 184 -8.08 5.19 18.40
N PHE A 185 -7.32 5.07 17.31
CA PHE A 185 -7.40 3.91 16.41
C PHE A 185 -7.14 2.59 17.15
N MET A 186 -6.07 2.51 17.94
CA MET A 186 -5.73 1.31 18.71
C MET A 186 -6.78 0.98 19.77
N VAL A 187 -7.29 1.98 20.51
CA VAL A 187 -8.34 1.78 21.51
C VAL A 187 -9.63 1.28 20.84
N THR A 188 -10.03 1.87 19.71
CA THR A 188 -11.22 1.40 18.99
C THR A 188 -11.07 -0.02 18.47
N ALA A 189 -9.91 -0.38 17.94
CA ALA A 189 -9.64 -1.74 17.46
C ALA A 189 -9.62 -2.75 18.62
N PHE A 190 -9.04 -2.37 19.77
CA PHE A 190 -9.02 -3.20 20.96
C PHE A 190 -10.42 -3.41 21.56
N VAL A 191 -11.23 -2.36 21.61
CA VAL A 191 -12.63 -2.46 22.07
C VAL A 191 -13.46 -3.32 21.13
N ASP A 192 -13.29 -3.19 19.81
CA ASP A 192 -14.01 -4.00 18.83
C ASP A 192 -13.76 -5.51 19.02
N GLU A 193 -12.48 -5.87 19.23
CA GLU A 193 -12.08 -7.26 19.42
C GLU A 193 -12.51 -7.80 20.80
N THR A 194 -12.34 -7.03 21.88
CA THR A 194 -12.72 -7.47 23.24
C THR A 194 -14.22 -7.53 23.47
N ALA A 195 -14.99 -6.65 22.84
CA ALA A 195 -16.45 -6.69 22.89
C ALA A 195 -17.05 -7.77 21.97
N GLY A 196 -16.22 -8.44 21.14
CA GLY A 196 -16.66 -9.47 20.21
C GLY A 196 -17.60 -8.95 19.11
N MET A 197 -17.62 -7.64 18.86
CA MET A 197 -18.52 -7.04 17.86
C MET A 197 -18.05 -7.36 16.44
N GLY A 198 -16.73 -7.40 16.23
CA GLY A 198 -16.11 -7.70 14.94
C GLY A 198 -16.53 -6.72 13.84
N VAL A 199 -16.69 -5.45 14.19
CA VAL A 199 -17.13 -4.37 13.29
C VAL A 199 -16.17 -4.26 12.12
N GLN A 200 -14.86 -4.33 12.35
CA GLN A 200 -13.87 -4.30 11.27
C GLN A 200 -14.09 -5.43 10.26
N GLN A 201 -14.29 -6.66 10.75
CA GLN A 201 -14.53 -7.85 9.93
C GLN A 201 -15.84 -7.72 9.16
N ARG A 202 -16.92 -7.24 9.79
CA ARG A 202 -18.24 -7.03 9.15
C ARG A 202 -18.18 -5.98 8.05
N ILE A 203 -17.53 -4.84 8.30
CA ILE A 203 -17.33 -3.79 7.30
C ILE A 203 -16.51 -4.35 6.13
N SER A 204 -15.46 -5.11 6.42
CA SER A 204 -14.63 -5.74 5.39
C SER A 204 -15.45 -6.70 4.53
N THR A 205 -16.18 -7.65 5.14
CA THR A 205 -17.04 -8.58 4.42
C THR A 205 -18.06 -7.82 3.57
N TYR A 206 -18.76 -6.83 4.14
CA TYR A 206 -19.74 -6.03 3.43
C TYR A 206 -19.15 -5.38 2.17
N ILE A 207 -18.05 -4.63 2.29
CA ILE A 207 -17.45 -3.93 1.15
C ILE A 207 -17.02 -4.91 0.07
N PHE A 208 -16.26 -5.94 0.42
CA PHE A 208 -15.62 -6.80 -0.57
C PHE A 208 -16.58 -7.86 -1.16
N SER A 209 -17.60 -8.29 -0.42
CA SER A 209 -18.65 -9.17 -0.99
C SER A 209 -19.52 -8.42 -1.99
N HIS A 210 -19.89 -7.17 -1.70
CA HIS A 210 -20.69 -6.35 -2.62
C HIS A 210 -19.90 -5.98 -3.88
N ILE A 211 -18.60 -5.67 -3.75
CA ILE A 211 -17.74 -5.46 -4.91
C ILE A 211 -17.66 -6.73 -5.77
N LEU A 212 -17.57 -7.90 -5.13
CA LEU A 212 -17.56 -9.18 -5.83
C LEU A 212 -18.91 -9.52 -6.50
N SER A 213 -20.02 -8.96 -6.02
CA SER A 213 -21.33 -9.07 -6.70
C SER A 213 -21.58 -7.96 -7.72
N GLY A 214 -20.56 -7.16 -8.08
CA GLY A 214 -20.66 -6.12 -9.10
C GLY A 214 -21.20 -4.77 -8.61
N ASP A 215 -21.32 -4.54 -7.30
CA ASP A 215 -21.78 -3.26 -6.77
C ASP A 215 -20.75 -2.14 -7.00
N LEU A 216 -21.14 -1.16 -7.80
CA LEU A 216 -20.33 0.03 -8.09
C LEU A 216 -20.29 1.01 -6.92
N PHE A 217 -21.26 1.00 -6.02
CA PHE A 217 -21.28 1.91 -4.88
C PHE A 217 -20.15 1.59 -3.90
N SER A 218 -20.02 0.31 -3.52
CA SER A 218 -18.93 -0.16 -2.64
C SER A 218 -17.55 0.09 -3.26
N LEU A 219 -17.41 -0.11 -4.58
CA LEU A 219 -16.19 0.24 -5.30
C LEU A 219 -15.92 1.76 -5.29
N GLY A 220 -16.96 2.58 -5.48
CA GLY A 220 -16.90 4.03 -5.42
C GLY A 220 -16.50 4.57 -4.04
N LEU A 221 -16.97 3.94 -2.96
CA LEU A 221 -16.55 4.27 -1.59
C LEU A 221 -15.05 4.03 -1.42
N LEU A 222 -14.55 2.86 -1.82
CA LEU A 222 -13.14 2.53 -1.74
C LEU A 222 -12.26 3.42 -2.64
N ALA A 223 -12.74 3.75 -3.84
CA ALA A 223 -12.07 4.69 -4.74
C ALA A 223 -12.01 6.09 -4.13
N SER A 224 -13.07 6.54 -3.47
CA SER A 224 -13.12 7.83 -2.76
C SER A 224 -12.13 7.88 -1.60
N PHE A 225 -12.04 6.81 -0.81
CA PHE A 225 -11.03 6.68 0.24
C PHE A 225 -9.60 6.71 -0.34
N THR A 226 -9.36 6.00 -1.43
CA THR A 226 -8.06 6.00 -2.12
C THR A 226 -7.70 7.39 -2.63
N ALA A 227 -8.63 8.09 -3.28
CA ALA A 227 -8.43 9.45 -3.75
C ALA A 227 -8.11 10.41 -2.59
N LEU A 228 -8.82 10.28 -1.46
CA LEU A 228 -8.56 11.07 -0.26
C LEU A 228 -7.13 10.86 0.26
N THR A 229 -6.65 9.61 0.35
CA THR A 229 -5.26 9.37 0.80
C THR A 229 -4.22 9.97 -0.15
N ILE A 230 -4.44 9.91 -1.47
CA ILE A 230 -3.58 10.52 -2.49
C ILE A 230 -3.56 12.04 -2.40
N ILE A 231 -4.72 12.66 -2.17
CA ILE A 231 -4.85 14.11 -2.03
C ILE A 231 -4.14 14.59 -0.76
N LEU A 232 -4.36 13.89 0.37
CA LEU A 232 -3.71 14.22 1.65
C LEU A 232 -2.18 14.11 1.56
N SER A 233 -1.66 13.07 0.90
CA SER A 233 -0.22 12.91 0.69
C SER A 233 0.34 13.96 -0.28
N ALA A 234 -0.37 14.28 -1.37
CA ALA A 234 0.01 15.34 -2.32
C ALA A 234 0.10 16.70 -1.63
N PHE A 235 -0.92 17.04 -0.86
CA PHE A 235 -1.02 18.29 -0.14
C PHE A 235 0.14 18.46 0.84
N HIS A 236 0.45 17.41 1.61
CA HIS A 236 1.60 17.43 2.51
C HIS A 236 2.91 17.65 1.76
N LEU A 237 3.14 16.93 0.66
CA LEU A 237 4.36 17.06 -0.13
C LEU A 237 4.51 18.48 -0.68
N SER A 238 3.41 19.07 -1.18
CA SER A 238 3.40 20.45 -1.68
C SER A 238 3.77 21.49 -0.61
N ARG A 239 3.31 21.31 0.63
CA ARG A 239 3.67 22.17 1.77
C ARG A 239 5.15 22.04 2.12
N SER A 240 5.67 20.80 2.12
CA SER A 240 7.10 20.54 2.36
C SER A 240 8.01 21.22 1.35
N LEU A 241 7.58 21.30 0.08
CA LEU A 241 8.32 22.02 -0.96
C LEU A 241 8.33 23.53 -0.76
N ARG A 242 7.26 24.09 -0.18
CA ARG A 242 7.17 25.53 0.09
C ARG A 242 8.10 25.94 1.23
N GLU A 243 8.15 25.13 2.28
CA GLU A 243 8.99 25.39 3.46
C GLU A 243 10.48 25.13 3.19
N SER A 244 10.84 24.21 2.30
CA SER A 244 12.26 23.88 2.01
C SER A 244 12.93 24.83 1.01
N GLY A 245 12.19 25.77 0.43
CA GLY A 245 12.68 26.74 -0.55
C GLY A 245 12.53 28.20 -0.09
N ALA A 246 12.20 28.41 1.18
CA ALA A 246 12.41 29.67 1.92
C ALA A 246 13.76 29.56 2.63
#